data_AF-A0A3G6S831-F1
#
_entry.id   AF-A0A3G6S831-F1
#
_cell.length_a   1.000
_cell.length_b   1.000
_cell.length_c   1.000
_cell.angle_alpha   90.00
_cell.angle_beta   90.00
_cell.angle_gamma   90.00
#
_symmetry.space_group_name_H-M   'P 1'
#
loop_
_entity.id
_entity.type
_entity.pdbx_description
1 polymer ?
#
loop_
_entity_poly.entity_id
_entity_poly.type
_entity_poly.pdbx_seq_one_letter_code
_entity_poly.pdbx_strand_id
1 'polypeptide(L)'
;MKNKLLLLGIALASLTACKTASTPQLVNVKTQKNISINNELKNDEAFVKFIEPYKQKLDKEMNQKISHTNADLTKQGDNSNLGNLLADYTLEGGDEWTKAHLKQNVDAALINIGGIRTTIGKGDIMLKNLFEVMPFENELIIVKMKGADLPGLFEYYAKTQVNNPVSHLYIETKNGQLVKSLINGKEVDPSKDYYIATSDYLALGGDNMKFFSKGESIPTGVKLRDLYIDYFKRNPEIVSPTDVRLNFIGKK
;
A
#
# COMPACT_ATOMS: atom_id res chain seq x y z
N MET A 1 -18.07 11.69 -74.26
CA MET A 1 -18.58 10.54 -73.47
C MET A 1 -17.51 9.51 -73.11
N LYS A 2 -16.50 9.24 -73.96
CA LYS A 2 -15.44 8.24 -73.71
C LYS A 2 -14.60 8.46 -72.44
N ASN A 3 -14.22 9.70 -72.10
CA ASN A 3 -13.38 9.97 -70.92
C ASN A 3 -14.11 9.82 -69.58
N LYS A 4 -15.45 9.98 -69.55
CA LYS A 4 -16.24 9.80 -68.31
C LYS A 4 -16.38 8.32 -67.93
N LEU A 5 -16.51 7.42 -68.92
CA LEU A 5 -16.52 5.96 -68.71
C LEU A 5 -15.16 5.43 -68.26
N LEU A 6 -14.06 6.01 -68.78
CA LEU A 6 -12.70 5.65 -68.35
C LEU A 6 -12.45 6.05 -66.88
N LEU A 7 -12.84 7.28 -66.50
CA LEU A 7 -12.73 7.76 -65.12
C LEU A 7 -13.62 6.96 -64.15
N LEU A 8 -14.82 6.57 -64.59
CA LEU A 8 -15.71 5.72 -63.80
C LEU A 8 -15.14 4.30 -63.63
N GLY A 9 -14.51 3.76 -64.67
CA GLY A 9 -13.83 2.46 -64.62
C GLY A 9 -12.61 2.45 -63.70
N ILE A 10 -11.81 3.53 -63.72
CA ILE A 10 -10.67 3.70 -62.81
C ILE A 10 -11.16 3.86 -61.36
N ALA A 11 -12.24 4.61 -61.13
CA ALA A 11 -12.84 4.74 -59.80
C ALA A 11 -13.39 3.41 -59.27
N LEU A 12 -14.08 2.61 -60.11
CA LEU A 12 -14.56 1.28 -59.73
C LEU A 12 -13.42 0.31 -59.43
N ALA A 13 -12.32 0.37 -60.18
CA ALA A 13 -11.12 -0.45 -59.94
C ALA A 13 -10.39 -0.08 -58.65
N SER A 14 -10.42 1.20 -58.25
CA SER A 14 -9.82 1.65 -56.99
C SER A 14 -10.58 1.19 -55.75
N LEU A 15 -11.90 0.94 -55.86
CA LEU A 15 -12.74 0.44 -54.76
C LEU A 15 -12.56 -1.06 -54.49
N THR A 16 -11.99 -1.82 -55.43
CA THR A 16 -11.72 -3.27 -55.25
C THR A 16 -10.29 -3.58 -54.81
N ALA A 17 -9.40 -2.57 -54.81
CA ALA A 17 -7.98 -2.72 -54.49
C ALA A 17 -7.68 -2.83 -52.99
N CYS A 18 -8.64 -2.54 -52.11
CA CYS A 18 -8.50 -2.77 -50.67
C CYS A 18 -9.13 -4.12 -50.29
N LYS A 19 -8.50 -5.22 -50.69
CA LYS A 19 -8.67 -6.47 -49.95
C LYS A 19 -7.87 -6.32 -48.67
N THR A 20 -8.58 -6.20 -47.55
CA THR A 20 -8.05 -6.27 -46.19
C THR A 20 -6.95 -7.31 -46.15
N ALA A 21 -5.72 -6.88 -45.82
CA ALA A 21 -4.62 -7.80 -45.56
C ALA A 21 -5.16 -8.90 -44.64
N SER A 22 -5.08 -10.14 -45.09
CA SER A 22 -5.61 -11.32 -44.41
C SER A 22 -5.31 -11.19 -42.92
N THR A 23 -6.35 -11.20 -42.09
CA THR A 23 -6.17 -11.31 -40.65
C THR A 23 -5.17 -12.43 -40.40
N PRO A 24 -4.11 -12.20 -39.59
CA PRO A 24 -3.06 -13.19 -39.42
C PRO A 24 -3.70 -14.52 -39.04
N GLN A 25 -3.64 -15.48 -39.96
CA GLN A 25 -4.16 -16.81 -39.70
C GLN A 25 -3.19 -17.48 -38.76
N LEU A 26 -3.72 -17.96 -37.64
CA LEU A 26 -2.96 -18.68 -36.63
C LEU A 26 -2.46 -19.98 -37.25
N VAL A 27 -1.21 -19.98 -37.75
CA VAL A 27 -0.65 -21.10 -38.52
C VAL A 27 -0.27 -22.28 -37.63
N ASN A 28 0.11 -22.02 -36.36
CA ASN A 28 0.52 -23.05 -35.43
C ASN A 28 0.35 -22.58 -33.97
N VAL A 29 -0.30 -23.38 -33.14
CA VAL A 29 -0.33 -23.24 -31.68
C VAL A 29 0.48 -24.37 -31.08
N LYS A 30 1.64 -24.06 -30.49
CA LYS A 30 2.34 -25.00 -29.62
C LYS A 30 1.87 -24.80 -28.19
N THR A 31 0.94 -25.63 -27.75
CA THR A 31 0.58 -25.68 -26.34
C THR A 31 1.71 -26.32 -25.56
N GLN A 32 2.14 -25.68 -24.47
CA GLN A 32 2.96 -26.33 -23.46
C GLN A 32 2.08 -26.68 -22.27
N LYS A 33 2.29 -27.86 -21.68
CA LYS A 33 1.62 -28.23 -20.45
C LYS A 33 2.23 -27.39 -19.32
N ASN A 34 1.41 -26.60 -18.64
CA ASN A 34 1.84 -25.93 -17.42
C ASN A 34 2.27 -26.98 -16.40
N ILE A 35 3.51 -26.87 -15.93
CA ILE A 35 4.00 -27.65 -14.80
C ILE A 35 3.60 -26.86 -13.55
N SER A 36 2.66 -27.40 -12.78
CA SER A 36 2.27 -26.79 -11.50
C SER A 36 3.36 -27.06 -10.48
N ILE A 37 3.86 -26.00 -9.84
CA ILE A 37 4.76 -26.13 -8.70
C ILE A 37 3.90 -26.35 -7.46
N ASN A 38 3.81 -27.60 -7.01
CA ASN A 38 2.99 -28.03 -5.88
C ASN A 38 3.74 -29.01 -4.96
N ASN A 39 3.09 -29.45 -3.89
CA ASN A 39 3.69 -30.35 -2.89
C ASN A 39 3.84 -31.81 -3.37
N GLU A 40 3.42 -32.13 -4.58
CA GLU A 40 3.56 -33.47 -5.18
C GLU A 40 4.91 -33.62 -5.90
N LEU A 41 5.58 -32.50 -6.21
CA LEU A 41 6.93 -32.52 -6.76
C LEU A 41 7.94 -32.90 -5.70
N LYS A 42 8.82 -33.84 -6.04
CA LYS A 42 9.96 -34.17 -5.19
C LYS A 42 10.98 -33.05 -5.23
N ASN A 43 11.43 -32.60 -4.06
CA ASN A 43 12.53 -31.65 -3.95
C ASN A 43 13.83 -32.23 -4.53
N ASP A 44 14.62 -31.38 -5.18
CA ASP A 44 15.97 -31.72 -5.60
C ASP A 44 16.90 -31.74 -4.37
N GLU A 45 17.38 -32.91 -3.99
CA GLU A 45 18.22 -33.12 -2.80
C GLU A 45 19.56 -32.34 -2.86
N ALA A 46 20.12 -32.16 -4.06
CA ALA A 46 21.35 -31.39 -4.22
C ALA A 46 21.10 -29.90 -3.99
N PHE A 47 19.97 -29.39 -4.50
CA PHE A 47 19.56 -28.01 -4.27
C PHE A 47 19.15 -27.75 -2.81
N VAL A 48 18.45 -28.68 -2.16
CA VAL A 48 18.13 -28.61 -0.72
C VAL A 48 19.42 -28.50 0.10
N LYS A 49 20.40 -29.37 -0.14
CA LYS A 49 21.70 -29.31 0.54
C LYS A 49 22.46 -28.00 0.28
N PHE A 50 22.32 -27.44 -0.91
CA PHE A 50 22.93 -26.15 -1.26
C PHE A 50 22.32 -24.98 -0.45
N ILE A 51 21.00 -24.95 -0.26
CA ILE A 51 20.33 -23.84 0.46
C ILE A 51 20.32 -24.00 1.99
N GLU A 52 20.49 -25.23 2.50
CA GLU A 52 20.44 -25.56 3.93
C GLU A 52 21.27 -24.63 4.84
N PRO A 53 22.57 -24.34 4.58
CA PRO A 53 23.34 -23.47 5.46
C PRO A 53 22.81 -22.02 5.51
N TYR A 54 22.26 -21.51 4.40
CA TYR A 54 21.64 -20.19 4.37
C TYR A 54 20.34 -20.17 5.16
N LYS A 55 19.53 -21.23 5.02
CA LYS A 55 18.31 -21.42 5.79
C LYS A 55 18.59 -21.44 7.29
N GLN A 56 19.58 -22.21 7.74
CA GLN A 56 19.94 -22.30 9.16
C GLN A 56 20.39 -20.95 9.75
N LYS A 57 21.20 -20.19 9.00
CA LYS A 57 21.61 -18.85 9.41
C LYS A 57 20.41 -17.91 9.50
N LEU A 58 19.56 -17.90 8.47
CA LEU A 58 18.37 -17.06 8.42
C LEU A 58 17.41 -17.42 9.55
N ASP A 59 17.13 -18.70 9.77
CA ASP A 59 16.25 -19.19 10.82
C ASP A 59 16.74 -18.76 12.21
N LYS A 60 18.06 -18.73 12.45
CA LYS A 60 18.63 -18.27 13.72
C LYS A 60 18.36 -16.78 13.98
N GLU A 61 18.46 -15.94 12.95
CA GLU A 61 18.20 -14.50 13.06
C GLU A 61 16.68 -14.22 13.14
N MET A 62 15.92 -14.87 12.28
CA MET A 62 14.49 -14.61 12.07
C MET A 62 13.59 -15.15 13.20
N ASN A 63 14.04 -16.16 13.95
CA ASN A 63 13.30 -16.70 15.10
C ASN A 63 13.63 -16.01 16.43
N GLN A 64 14.32 -14.85 16.41
CA GLN A 64 14.51 -14.05 17.61
C GLN A 64 13.18 -13.45 18.07
N LYS A 65 12.81 -13.67 19.33
CA LYS A 65 11.70 -12.97 19.99
C LYS A 65 12.04 -11.50 20.12
N ILE A 66 11.15 -10.64 19.64
CA ILE A 66 11.29 -9.18 19.74
C ILE A 66 10.21 -8.54 20.62
N SER A 67 9.06 -9.20 20.79
CA SER A 67 7.96 -8.70 21.61
C SER A 67 6.96 -9.82 21.97
N HIS A 68 5.82 -9.47 22.55
CA HIS A 68 4.72 -10.36 22.91
C HIS A 68 3.37 -9.63 22.76
N THR A 69 2.30 -10.35 22.45
CA THR A 69 0.92 -9.82 22.44
C THR A 69 -0.07 -10.80 23.05
N ASN A 70 -1.02 -10.28 23.83
CA ASN A 70 -2.10 -11.07 24.43
C ASN A 70 -3.32 -11.27 23.51
N ALA A 71 -3.30 -10.68 22.31
CA ALA A 71 -4.38 -10.77 21.32
C ALA A 71 -3.84 -11.01 19.91
N ASP A 72 -4.68 -11.56 19.03
CA ASP A 72 -4.37 -11.66 17.61
C ASP A 72 -4.35 -10.25 16.97
N LEU A 73 -3.26 -9.93 16.28
CA LEU A 73 -3.09 -8.69 15.53
C LEU A 73 -3.52 -8.93 14.08
N THR A 74 -4.68 -8.39 13.72
CA THR A 74 -5.36 -8.64 12.45
C THR A 74 -5.39 -7.40 11.56
N LYS A 75 -5.59 -7.62 10.27
CA LYS A 75 -5.82 -6.59 9.24
C LYS A 75 -7.31 -6.48 8.84
N GLN A 76 -8.22 -6.97 9.68
CA GLN A 76 -9.65 -7.08 9.37
C GLN A 76 -10.46 -5.87 9.88
N GLY A 77 -11.57 -5.59 9.21
CA GLY A 77 -12.46 -4.48 9.55
C GLY A 77 -11.93 -3.12 9.10
N ASP A 78 -12.68 -2.06 9.43
CA ASP A 78 -12.34 -0.67 9.04
C ASP A 78 -11.32 0.00 9.96
N ASN A 79 -11.09 -0.58 11.15
CA ASN A 79 -10.12 -0.12 12.15
C ASN A 79 -9.36 -1.33 12.69
N SER A 80 -8.68 -2.02 11.78
CA SER A 80 -7.93 -3.23 12.13
C SER A 80 -6.85 -2.92 13.17
N ASN A 81 -6.76 -3.71 14.23
CA ASN A 81 -5.86 -3.44 15.34
C ASN A 81 -4.38 -3.43 14.94
N LEU A 82 -3.94 -4.33 14.04
CA LEU A 82 -2.57 -4.30 13.49
C LEU A 82 -2.36 -3.06 12.61
N GLY A 83 -3.34 -2.73 11.77
CA GLY A 83 -3.25 -1.56 10.90
C GLY A 83 -3.12 -0.25 11.68
N ASN A 84 -3.98 -0.04 12.68
CA ASN A 84 -3.94 1.15 13.51
C ASN A 84 -2.62 1.24 14.30
N LEU A 85 -2.15 0.11 14.85
CA LEU A 85 -0.85 0.05 15.53
C LEU A 85 0.30 0.47 14.61
N LEU A 86 0.36 -0.06 13.38
CA LEU A 86 1.42 0.29 12.43
C LEU A 86 1.31 1.74 11.97
N ALA A 87 0.10 2.29 11.85
CA ALA A 87 -0.10 3.70 11.56
C ALA A 87 0.40 4.59 12.72
N ASP A 88 0.21 4.17 13.97
CA ASP A 88 0.73 4.87 15.15
C ASP A 88 2.26 4.86 15.16
N TYR A 89 2.90 3.71 14.93
CA TYR A 89 4.36 3.65 14.83
C TYR A 89 4.91 4.47 13.65
N THR A 90 4.16 4.55 12.55
CA THR A 90 4.51 5.43 11.42
C THR A 90 4.44 6.90 11.81
N LEU A 91 3.40 7.30 12.55
CA LEU A 91 3.25 8.64 13.11
C LEU A 91 4.38 8.97 14.06
N GLU A 92 4.61 8.13 15.07
CA GLU A 92 5.62 8.32 16.12
C GLU A 92 7.03 8.39 15.52
N GLY A 93 7.37 7.47 14.62
CA GLY A 93 8.63 7.49 13.88
C GLY A 93 8.81 8.72 13.01
N GLY A 94 7.76 9.14 12.32
CA GLY A 94 7.75 10.38 11.55
C GLY A 94 7.97 11.59 12.43
N ASP A 95 7.28 11.67 13.57
CA ASP A 95 7.35 12.78 14.52
C ASP A 95 8.73 12.87 15.18
N GLU A 96 9.33 11.75 15.60
CA GLU A 96 10.71 11.69 16.07
C GLU A 96 11.67 12.28 15.03
N TRP A 97 11.51 11.87 13.76
CA TRP A 97 12.35 12.34 12.67
C TRP A 97 12.14 13.83 12.36
N THR A 98 10.89 14.31 12.24
CA THR A 98 10.62 15.73 11.92
C THR A 98 11.05 16.66 13.05
N LYS A 99 10.90 16.25 14.31
CA LYS A 99 11.40 17.03 15.45
C LYS A 99 12.92 17.16 15.42
N ALA A 100 13.63 16.09 15.07
CA ALA A 100 15.08 16.11 14.96
C ALA A 100 15.56 17.02 13.80
N HIS A 101 14.96 16.87 12.61
CA HIS A 101 15.49 17.45 11.36
C HIS A 101 14.82 18.74 10.91
N LEU A 102 13.51 18.91 11.15
CA LEU A 102 12.71 20.04 10.64
C LEU A 102 12.24 21.00 11.74
N LYS A 103 12.35 20.61 13.02
CA LYS A 103 11.76 21.34 14.17
C LYS A 103 10.23 21.51 14.01
N GLN A 104 9.60 20.48 13.44
CA GLN A 104 8.15 20.39 13.23
C GLN A 104 7.63 19.07 13.82
N ASN A 105 6.33 19.00 14.06
CA ASN A 105 5.65 17.78 14.46
C ASN A 105 4.99 17.13 13.24
N VAL A 106 4.76 15.81 13.30
CA VAL A 106 3.85 15.14 12.37
C VAL A 106 2.42 15.30 12.87
N ASP A 107 1.51 15.65 11.96
CA ASP A 107 0.11 15.91 12.28
C ASP A 107 -0.76 14.65 12.19
N ALA A 108 -0.43 13.77 11.25
CA ALA A 108 -1.14 12.52 10.99
C ALA A 108 -0.27 11.51 10.24
N ALA A 109 -0.69 10.24 10.26
CA ALA A 109 -0.08 9.20 9.44
C ALA A 109 -1.14 8.45 8.62
N LEU A 110 -0.73 7.95 7.46
CA LEU A 110 -1.53 7.15 6.56
C LEU A 110 -0.66 6.06 5.94
N ILE A 111 -1.05 4.80 6.09
CA ILE A 111 -0.47 3.65 5.39
C ILE A 111 -1.56 2.88 4.65
N ASN A 112 -1.17 2.05 3.68
CA ASN A 112 -2.13 1.26 2.92
C ASN A 112 -2.25 -0.17 3.46
N ILE A 113 -3.47 -0.69 3.48
CA ILE A 113 -3.74 -2.08 3.93
C ILE A 113 -3.16 -3.13 2.98
N GLY A 114 -2.95 -2.76 1.72
CA GLY A 114 -2.22 -3.59 0.76
C GLY A 114 -0.77 -3.84 1.20
N GLY A 115 -0.19 -2.90 1.95
CA GLY A 115 1.13 -3.03 2.57
C GLY A 115 1.20 -4.10 3.66
N ILE A 116 0.09 -4.37 4.34
CA ILE A 116 -0.02 -5.34 5.45
C ILE A 116 -0.42 -6.70 4.89
N ARG A 117 0.50 -7.66 4.86
CA ARG A 117 0.37 -8.90 4.09
C ARG A 117 -0.20 -10.06 4.89
N THR A 118 0.05 -10.10 6.19
CA THR A 118 -0.44 -11.15 7.08
C THR A 118 -0.83 -10.59 8.45
N THR A 119 -1.31 -11.46 9.33
CA THR A 119 -1.63 -11.21 10.73
C THR A 119 -0.52 -11.73 11.65
N ILE A 120 -0.46 -11.25 12.89
CA ILE A 120 0.40 -11.82 13.94
C ILE A 120 -0.50 -12.50 14.96
N GLY A 121 -0.32 -13.80 15.18
CA GLY A 121 -1.08 -14.54 16.19
C GLY A 121 -0.70 -14.12 17.61
N LYS A 122 -1.62 -14.33 18.56
CA LYS A 122 -1.34 -14.13 19.98
C LYS A 122 -0.10 -14.92 20.44
N GLY A 123 0.65 -14.34 21.38
CA GLY A 123 1.86 -14.92 21.94
C GLY A 123 3.12 -14.15 21.55
N ASP A 124 4.23 -14.88 21.46
CA ASP A 124 5.53 -14.29 21.18
C ASP A 124 5.63 -13.81 19.73
N ILE A 125 6.12 -12.58 19.58
CA ILE A 125 6.33 -11.95 18.29
C ILE A 125 7.80 -12.10 17.93
N MET A 126 8.06 -12.77 16.82
CA MET A 126 9.39 -13.03 16.29
C MET A 126 9.74 -12.02 15.21
N LEU A 127 11.03 -11.82 14.97
CA LEU A 127 11.52 -10.93 13.91
C LEU A 127 10.91 -11.29 12.54
N LYS A 128 10.81 -12.58 12.20
CA LYS A 128 10.18 -13.05 10.96
C LYS A 128 8.75 -12.54 10.76
N ASN A 129 7.99 -12.36 11.83
CA ASN A 129 6.60 -11.93 11.71
C ASN A 129 6.52 -10.54 11.10
N LEU A 130 7.49 -9.66 11.36
CA LEU A 130 7.51 -8.30 10.80
C LEU A 130 7.93 -8.31 9.33
N PHE A 131 8.84 -9.22 8.95
CA PHE A 131 9.15 -9.48 7.53
C PHE A 131 7.97 -10.05 6.77
N GLU A 132 7.16 -10.92 7.39
CA GLU A 132 5.95 -11.47 6.79
C GLU A 132 4.84 -10.42 6.70
N VAL A 133 4.69 -9.56 7.72
CA VAL A 133 3.65 -8.52 7.78
C VAL A 133 3.89 -7.41 6.77
N MET A 134 5.10 -6.88 6.68
CA MET A 134 5.45 -5.83 5.71
C MET A 134 6.77 -6.18 4.99
N PRO A 135 6.71 -7.03 3.95
CA PRO A 135 7.90 -7.52 3.24
C PRO A 135 8.51 -6.49 2.27
N PHE A 136 7.93 -5.29 2.18
CA PHE A 136 8.38 -4.25 1.24
C PHE A 136 9.45 -3.36 1.87
N GLU A 137 10.42 -2.94 1.05
CA GLU A 137 11.48 -2.00 1.43
C GLU A 137 11.02 -0.53 1.35
N ASN A 138 9.75 -0.28 1.67
CA ASN A 138 9.17 1.06 1.61
C ASN A 138 9.86 1.98 2.61
N GLU A 139 10.18 3.19 2.15
CA GLU A 139 10.70 4.25 2.99
C GLU A 139 9.56 5.04 3.65
N LEU A 140 9.78 5.48 4.89
CA LEU A 140 8.96 6.48 5.56
C LEU A 140 9.17 7.83 4.86
N ILE A 141 8.10 8.44 4.38
CA ILE A 141 8.09 9.77 3.78
C ILE A 141 7.23 10.70 4.62
N ILE A 142 7.71 11.93 4.81
CA ILE A 142 6.87 13.02 5.33
C ILE A 142 6.38 13.84 4.16
N VAL A 143 5.06 13.92 3.96
CA VAL A 143 4.46 14.77 2.93
C VAL A 143 3.94 16.03 3.59
N LYS A 144 4.57 17.17 3.28
CA LYS A 144 4.11 18.49 3.69
C LYS A 144 3.02 18.96 2.73
N MET A 145 1.80 19.14 3.22
CA MET A 145 0.64 19.54 2.43
C MET A 145 0.01 20.82 2.97
N LYS A 146 -0.52 21.68 2.09
CA LYS A 146 -1.38 22.76 2.54
C LYS A 146 -2.72 22.20 3.01
N GLY A 147 -3.31 22.78 4.06
CA GLY A 147 -4.64 22.41 4.51
C GLY A 147 -5.70 22.49 3.39
N ALA A 148 -5.55 23.45 2.49
CA ALA A 148 -6.38 23.60 1.29
C ALA A 148 -6.29 22.43 0.30
N ASP A 149 -5.23 21.61 0.37
CA ASP A 149 -5.01 20.45 -0.51
C ASP A 149 -5.43 19.11 0.10
N LEU A 150 -5.69 19.08 1.41
CA LEU A 150 -6.16 17.89 2.13
C LEU A 150 -7.57 17.39 1.77
N PRO A 151 -8.51 18.18 1.19
CA PRO A 151 -9.81 17.65 0.78
C PRO A 151 -9.73 16.38 -0.09
N GLY A 152 -8.70 16.29 -0.96
CA GLY A 152 -8.50 15.11 -1.80
C GLY A 152 -8.22 13.81 -1.04
N LEU A 153 -7.61 13.90 0.16
CA LEU A 153 -7.41 12.76 1.05
C LEU A 153 -8.76 12.28 1.59
N PHE A 154 -9.59 13.18 2.10
CA PHE A 154 -10.88 12.82 2.68
C PHE A 154 -11.89 12.34 1.63
N GLU A 155 -11.88 12.95 0.44
CA GLU A 155 -12.67 12.50 -0.71
C GLU A 155 -12.29 11.09 -1.16
N TYR A 156 -11.00 10.73 -1.10
CA TYR A 156 -10.55 9.37 -1.37
C TYR A 156 -11.19 8.36 -0.43
N TYR A 157 -11.24 8.64 0.88
CA TYR A 157 -11.88 7.75 1.84
C TYR A 157 -13.40 7.73 1.71
N ALA A 158 -14.04 8.87 1.41
CA ALA A 158 -15.47 8.92 1.12
C ALA A 158 -15.84 8.04 -0.08
N LYS A 159 -15.02 8.07 -1.13
CA LYS A 159 -15.23 7.30 -2.36
C LYS A 159 -14.93 5.81 -2.20
N THR A 160 -13.80 5.47 -1.58
CA THR A 160 -13.32 4.09 -1.55
C THR A 160 -13.90 3.31 -0.37
N GLN A 161 -14.10 3.98 0.78
CA GLN A 161 -14.46 3.35 2.05
C GLN A 161 -13.57 2.14 2.37
N VAL A 162 -12.30 2.17 1.95
CA VAL A 162 -11.31 1.13 2.22
C VAL A 162 -10.58 1.46 3.52
N ASN A 163 -10.36 0.44 4.35
CA ASN A 163 -9.48 0.56 5.51
C ASN A 163 -8.04 0.74 5.05
N ASN A 164 -7.60 1.95 4.72
CA ASN A 164 -6.18 2.26 4.69
C ASN A 164 -5.85 2.87 6.06
N PRO A 165 -5.08 2.18 6.93
CA PRO A 165 -4.94 2.59 8.32
C PRO A 165 -4.36 4.00 8.46
N VAL A 166 -4.88 4.72 9.46
CA VAL A 166 -4.51 6.10 9.75
C VAL A 166 -4.16 6.27 11.21
N SER A 167 -3.37 7.29 11.53
CA SER A 167 -3.17 7.79 12.90
C SER A 167 -3.42 9.29 12.94
N HIS A 168 -4.03 9.76 14.03
CA HIS A 168 -4.50 11.13 14.24
C HIS A 168 -5.50 11.67 13.18
N LEU A 169 -5.99 10.83 12.27
CA LEU A 169 -7.10 11.15 11.38
C LEU A 169 -8.39 10.55 11.93
N TYR A 170 -9.47 11.33 11.90
CA TYR A 170 -10.83 10.81 12.04
C TYR A 170 -11.61 11.12 10.77
N ILE A 171 -12.16 10.09 10.13
CA ILE A 171 -12.91 10.20 8.88
C ILE A 171 -14.23 9.47 9.05
N GLU A 172 -15.32 10.21 8.99
CA GLU A 172 -16.67 9.67 9.03
C GLU A 172 -17.35 9.89 7.68
N THR A 173 -17.98 8.83 7.19
CA THR A 173 -18.77 8.86 5.96
C THR A 173 -20.15 8.28 6.19
N LYS A 174 -21.14 8.77 5.47
CA LYS A 174 -22.50 8.22 5.46
C LYS A 174 -22.95 8.04 4.02
N ASN A 175 -23.23 6.79 3.64
CA ASN A 175 -23.62 6.40 2.28
C ASN A 175 -22.63 6.92 1.20
N GLY A 176 -21.33 6.82 1.47
CA GLY A 176 -20.26 7.27 0.57
C GLY A 176 -20.03 8.78 0.52
N GLN A 177 -20.71 9.56 1.37
CA GLN A 177 -20.48 11.02 1.50
C GLN A 177 -19.68 11.32 2.76
N LEU A 178 -18.71 12.23 2.67
CA LEU A 178 -17.96 12.71 3.82
C LEU A 178 -18.88 13.47 4.78
N VAL A 179 -18.90 13.07 6.04
CA VAL A 179 -19.67 13.72 7.12
C VAL A 179 -18.76 14.51 8.04
N LYS A 180 -17.61 13.93 8.41
CA LYS A 180 -16.66 14.56 9.33
C LYS A 180 -15.24 14.17 8.96
N SER A 181 -14.34 15.14 9.02
CA SER A 181 -12.90 14.96 8.85
C SER A 181 -12.17 15.77 9.90
N LEU A 182 -11.27 15.13 10.64
CA LEU A 182 -10.45 15.79 11.66
C LEU A 182 -9.00 15.35 11.53
N ILE A 183 -8.09 16.26 11.86
CA ILE A 183 -6.67 15.98 12.10
C ILE A 183 -6.37 16.35 13.55
N ASN A 184 -5.87 15.39 14.32
CA ASN A 184 -5.59 15.51 15.74
C ASN A 184 -6.77 16.13 16.53
N GLY A 185 -7.98 15.63 16.25
CA GLY A 185 -9.22 16.06 16.89
C GLY A 185 -9.76 17.44 16.44
N LYS A 186 -9.11 18.13 15.50
CA LYS A 186 -9.49 19.47 15.03
C LYS A 186 -9.87 19.47 13.56
N GLU A 187 -10.74 20.41 13.17
CA GLU A 187 -11.02 20.66 11.75
C GLU A 187 -9.76 21.15 11.02
N VAL A 188 -9.71 20.87 9.72
CA VAL A 188 -8.59 21.29 8.88
C VAL A 188 -8.64 22.80 8.65
N ASP A 189 -7.55 23.48 8.98
CA ASP A 189 -7.34 24.88 8.69
C ASP A 189 -6.70 25.01 7.30
N PRO A 190 -7.40 25.58 6.29
CA PRO A 190 -6.89 25.65 4.93
C PRO A 190 -5.61 26.49 4.80
N SER A 191 -5.33 27.36 5.77
CA SER A 191 -4.17 28.24 5.78
C SER A 191 -2.91 27.62 6.40
N LYS A 192 -3.03 26.47 7.06
CA LYS A 192 -1.89 25.80 7.72
C LYS A 192 -1.22 24.79 6.82
N ASP A 193 0.04 24.51 7.12
CA ASP A 193 0.78 23.39 6.55
C ASP A 193 0.62 22.19 7.49
N TYR A 194 0.45 21.00 6.93
CA TYR A 194 0.29 19.73 7.63
C TYR A 194 1.39 18.77 7.18
N TYR A 195 1.99 18.06 8.13
CA TYR A 195 3.00 17.04 7.89
C TYR A 195 2.38 15.66 8.06
N ILE A 196 2.24 14.93 6.95
CA ILE A 196 1.61 13.60 6.93
C ILE A 196 2.70 12.54 6.74
N ALA A 197 2.85 11.64 7.72
CA ALA A 197 3.76 10.50 7.61
C ALA A 197 3.12 9.37 6.78
N THR A 198 3.84 8.84 5.79
CA THR A 198 3.36 7.78 4.90
C THR A 198 4.51 6.98 4.31
N SER A 199 4.25 6.14 3.30
CA SER A 199 5.29 5.43 2.55
C SER A 199 5.63 6.12 1.23
N ASP A 200 6.84 5.89 0.72
CA ASP A 200 7.25 6.25 -0.65
C ASP A 200 6.28 5.72 -1.72
N TYR A 201 5.80 4.49 -1.56
CA TYR A 201 4.80 3.91 -2.44
C TYR A 201 3.54 4.78 -2.57
N LEU A 202 3.01 5.29 -1.45
CA LEU A 202 1.81 6.13 -1.45
C LEU A 202 2.10 7.58 -1.83
N ALA A 203 3.22 8.14 -1.36
CA ALA A 203 3.66 9.47 -1.73
C ALA A 203 3.84 9.62 -3.26
N LEU A 204 4.26 8.55 -3.94
CA LEU A 204 4.38 8.47 -5.40
C LEU A 204 3.05 8.14 -6.13
N GLY A 205 1.93 8.08 -5.42
CA GLY A 205 0.59 7.89 -5.99
C GLY A 205 0.10 6.44 -6.08
N GLY A 206 0.76 5.51 -5.37
CA GLY A 206 0.29 4.14 -5.19
C GLY A 206 -1.15 4.07 -4.66
N ASP A 207 -1.85 2.97 -4.94
CA ASP A 207 -3.27 2.76 -4.59
C ASP A 207 -4.22 3.91 -5.01
N ASN A 208 -3.85 4.65 -6.06
CA ASN A 208 -4.54 5.83 -6.56
C ASN A 208 -4.61 7.02 -5.58
N MET A 209 -3.70 7.09 -4.60
CA MET A 209 -3.60 8.19 -3.63
C MET A 209 -2.88 9.42 -4.22
N LYS A 210 -3.35 9.86 -5.40
CA LYS A 210 -2.74 10.97 -6.16
C LYS A 210 -2.79 12.32 -5.44
N PHE A 211 -3.59 12.45 -4.38
CA PHE A 211 -3.66 13.69 -3.58
C PHE A 211 -2.30 14.06 -2.96
N PHE A 212 -1.42 13.08 -2.69
CA PHE A 212 -0.07 13.34 -2.19
C PHE A 212 0.79 14.13 -3.18
N SER A 213 0.50 14.09 -4.50
CA SER A 213 1.26 14.85 -5.50
C SER A 213 1.09 16.37 -5.40
N LYS A 214 0.17 16.85 -4.55
CA LYS A 214 0.00 18.27 -4.25
C LYS A 214 0.92 18.73 -3.12
N GLY A 215 1.48 17.81 -2.35
CA GLY A 215 2.41 18.08 -1.27
C GLY A 215 3.88 18.00 -1.69
N GLU A 216 4.74 18.51 -0.83
CA GLU A 216 6.18 18.30 -0.89
C GLU A 216 6.54 17.02 -0.15
N SER A 217 7.09 16.02 -0.87
CA SER A 217 7.58 14.78 -0.27
C SER A 217 9.00 14.96 0.26
N ILE A 218 9.20 14.62 1.53
CA ILE A 218 10.47 14.73 2.25
C ILE A 218 10.90 13.30 2.61
N PRO A 219 11.89 12.73 1.89
CA PRO A 219 12.46 11.42 2.21
C PRO A 219 13.20 11.45 3.55
N THR A 220 12.99 10.41 4.36
CA THR A 220 13.60 10.32 5.71
C THR A 220 14.84 9.43 5.73
N GLY A 221 15.00 8.56 4.73
CA GLY A 221 15.97 7.47 4.69
C GLY A 221 15.63 6.28 5.61
N VAL A 222 14.51 6.35 6.36
CA VAL A 222 14.10 5.31 7.31
C VAL A 222 13.22 4.29 6.62
N LYS A 223 13.54 2.99 6.74
CA LYS A 223 12.67 1.92 6.24
C LYS A 223 11.54 1.66 7.23
N LEU A 224 10.31 1.57 6.73
CA LEU A 224 9.13 1.34 7.58
C LEU A 224 9.20 0.01 8.33
N ARG A 225 9.73 -1.05 7.71
CA ARG A 225 9.90 -2.33 8.41
C ARG A 225 10.89 -2.23 9.56
N ASP A 226 12.01 -1.54 9.37
CA ASP A 226 13.02 -1.36 10.42
C ASP A 226 12.48 -0.50 11.56
N LEU A 227 11.72 0.54 11.22
CA LEU A 227 10.97 1.35 12.17
C LEU A 227 10.06 0.46 13.01
N TYR A 228 9.22 -0.37 12.40
CA TYR A 228 8.32 -1.25 13.14
C TYR A 228 9.09 -2.25 14.00
N ILE A 229 10.16 -2.87 13.49
CA ILE A 229 10.99 -3.77 14.29
C ILE A 229 11.51 -3.06 15.55
N ASP A 230 11.96 -1.82 15.42
CA ASP A 230 12.42 -1.02 16.55
C ASP A 230 11.29 -0.74 17.55
N TYR A 231 10.12 -0.29 17.09
CA TYR A 231 8.97 -0.04 17.96
C TYR A 231 8.46 -1.31 18.65
N PHE A 232 8.42 -2.45 17.97
CA PHE A 232 8.07 -3.73 18.61
C PHE A 232 9.12 -4.12 19.67
N LYS A 233 10.41 -3.88 19.44
CA LYS A 233 11.47 -4.14 20.44
C LYS A 233 11.39 -3.20 21.65
N ARG A 234 11.03 -1.93 21.43
CA ARG A 234 10.86 -0.94 22.50
C ARG A 234 9.65 -1.22 23.40
N ASN A 235 8.68 -2.01 22.91
CA ASN A 235 7.45 -2.37 23.62
C ASN A 235 7.43 -3.88 23.94
N PRO A 236 7.85 -4.31 25.14
CA PRO A 236 7.91 -5.74 25.50
C PRO A 236 6.56 -6.46 25.44
N GLU A 237 5.47 -5.72 25.60
CA GLU A 237 4.09 -6.19 25.41
C GLU A 237 3.35 -5.21 24.49
N ILE A 238 2.82 -5.72 23.39
CA ILE A 238 2.01 -4.96 22.43
C ILE A 238 0.57 -4.94 22.91
N VAL A 239 0.07 -3.73 23.14
CA VAL A 239 -1.35 -3.46 23.33
C VAL A 239 -1.81 -2.65 22.13
N SER A 240 -2.79 -3.19 21.39
CA SER A 240 -3.28 -2.51 20.20
C SER A 240 -4.30 -1.43 20.53
N PRO A 241 -4.32 -0.33 19.75
CA PRO A 241 -5.36 0.68 19.83
C PRO A 241 -6.74 0.08 19.50
N THR A 242 -7.77 0.57 20.19
CA THR A 242 -9.18 0.18 20.00
C THR A 242 -10.07 1.34 19.56
N ASP A 243 -9.49 2.53 19.36
CA ASP A 243 -10.22 3.71 18.93
C ASP A 243 -10.69 3.60 17.47
N VAL A 244 -11.79 4.30 17.17
CA VAL A 244 -12.37 4.36 15.82
C VAL A 244 -11.83 5.58 15.11
N ARG A 245 -11.17 5.35 13.97
CA ARG A 245 -10.54 6.37 13.12
C ARG A 245 -11.24 6.49 11.78
N LEU A 246 -11.67 5.36 11.22
CA LEU A 246 -12.44 5.29 9.98
C LEU A 246 -13.87 4.80 10.31
N ASN A 247 -14.85 5.69 10.22
CA ASN A 247 -16.25 5.40 10.52
C ASN A 247 -17.10 5.43 9.24
N PHE A 248 -17.28 4.27 8.60
CA PHE A 248 -18.02 4.15 7.34
C PHE A 248 -19.47 3.68 7.56
N ILE A 249 -20.39 4.64 7.67
CA ILE A 249 -21.81 4.37 7.90
C ILE A 249 -22.50 4.07 6.56
N GLY A 250 -23.22 2.95 6.49
CA GLY A 250 -23.95 2.56 5.26
C GLY A 250 -23.03 2.11 4.13
N LYS A 251 -21.82 1.64 4.45
CA LYS A 251 -20.92 0.96 3.50
C LYS A 251 -21.61 -0.29 2.97
N LYS A 252 -21.62 -0.45 1.64
CA LYS A 252 -22.21 -1.60 0.94
C LYS A 252 -21.20 -2.73 0.80
#